data_AF-A0A0G0JUU5-F1
#
_entry.id   AF-A0A0G0JUU5-F1
#
_cell.length_a   1.000
_cell.length_b   1.000
_cell.length_c   1.000
_cell.angle_alpha   90.00
_cell.angle_beta   90.00
_cell.angle_gamma   90.00
#
_symmetry.space_group_name_H-M   'P 1'
#
loop_
_entity.id
_entity.type
_entity.pdbx_description
1 polymer ?
#
loop_
_entity_poly.entity_id
_entity_poly.type
_entity_poly.pdbx_seq_one_letter_code
_entity_poly.pdbx_strand_id
1 'polypeptide(L)'
;MKIFTSGQIAQIDKITLKSQSISEYELIQRVADVLSRWLTYNIPLQNRRVLIFAGPGNNGKDAVALSSLLAEQKISCELFRINQMESISDIPQIDQNCLVIDGIFGTGLNRSPEGIYARVI
;
A
#
# COMPACT_ATOMS: atom_id res chain seq x y z
N MET A 1 -12.88 6.13 -20.57
CA MET A 1 -11.94 5.66 -19.53
C MET A 1 -10.64 5.24 -20.22
N LYS A 2 -9.47 5.67 -19.74
CA LYS A 2 -8.16 5.22 -20.27
C LYS A 2 -7.59 4.19 -19.31
N ILE A 3 -7.22 3.00 -19.80
CA ILE A 3 -6.54 1.94 -19.04
C ILE A 3 -5.13 1.81 -19.64
N PHE A 4 -4.11 1.80 -18.79
CA PHE A 4 -2.71 1.76 -19.21
C PHE A 4 -2.08 0.40 -18.91
N THR A 5 -1.14 -0.03 -19.75
CA THR A 5 -0.30 -1.20 -19.46
C THR A 5 0.68 -0.88 -18.33
N SER A 6 1.24 -1.91 -17.67
CA SER A 6 2.27 -1.73 -16.64
C SER A 6 3.49 -0.95 -17.15
N GLY A 7 3.89 -1.20 -18.40
CA GLY A 7 4.96 -0.44 -19.06
C GLY A 7 4.62 1.04 -19.26
N GLN A 8 3.36 1.35 -19.64
CA GLN A 8 2.89 2.74 -19.75
C GLN A 8 2.84 3.44 -18.39
N ILE A 9 2.37 2.77 -17.33
CA ILE A 9 2.35 3.31 -15.97
C ILE A 9 3.79 3.65 -15.52
N ALA A 10 4.73 2.72 -15.68
CA ALA A 10 6.13 2.96 -15.34
C ALA A 10 6.75 4.13 -16.14
N GLN A 11 6.33 4.33 -17.40
CA GLN A 11 6.75 5.47 -18.20
C GLN A 11 6.13 6.79 -17.71
N ILE A 12 4.85 6.78 -17.33
CA ILE A 12 4.14 7.93 -16.76
C ILE A 12 4.82 8.37 -15.46
N ASP A 13 5.19 7.44 -14.58
CA ASP A 13 5.91 7.76 -13.34
C ASP A 13 7.24 8.44 -13.64
N LYS A 14 8.05 7.88 -14.53
CA LYS A 14 9.34 8.48 -14.95
C LYS A 14 9.19 9.89 -15.52
N ILE A 15 8.18 10.10 -16.36
CA ILE A 15 7.89 11.42 -16.95
C ILE A 15 7.44 12.38 -15.85
N THR A 16 6.63 11.93 -14.89
CA THR A 16 6.12 12.75 -13.77
C THR A 16 7.27 13.25 -12.91
N LEU A 17 8.18 12.35 -12.50
CA LEU A 17 9.37 12.70 -11.71
C LEU A 17 10.22 13.76 -12.42
N LYS A 18 10.49 13.58 -13.72
CA LYS A 18 11.31 14.50 -14.51
C LYS A 18 10.63 15.84 -14.78
N SER A 19 9.37 15.82 -15.22
CA SER A 19 8.66 17.02 -15.68
C SER A 19 8.24 17.94 -14.54
N GLN A 20 7.97 17.37 -13.36
CA GLN A 20 7.58 18.13 -12.17
C GLN A 20 8.75 18.41 -11.24
N SER A 21 9.96 17.91 -11.55
CA SER A 21 11.16 18.04 -10.72
C SER A 21 10.94 17.57 -9.28
N ILE A 22 10.26 16.43 -9.11
CA ILE A 22 9.99 15.81 -7.81
C ILE A 22 10.71 14.48 -7.66
N SER A 23 11.01 14.11 -6.42
CA SER A 23 11.58 12.81 -6.05
C SER A 23 10.54 11.68 -6.05
N GLU A 24 11.00 10.43 -6.09
CA GLU A 24 10.15 9.25 -5.88
C GLU A 24 9.43 9.32 -4.52
N TYR A 25 10.13 9.79 -3.49
CA TYR A 25 9.56 10.00 -2.16
C TYR A 25 8.37 10.97 -2.19
N GLU A 26 8.51 12.12 -2.84
CA GLU A 26 7.41 13.08 -2.98
C GLU A 26 6.23 12.52 -3.76
N LEU A 27 6.49 11.72 -4.80
CA LEU A 27 5.41 11.06 -5.56
C LEU A 27 4.65 10.05 -4.67
N ILE A 28 5.36 9.23 -3.89
CA ILE A 28 4.78 8.29 -2.92
C ILE A 28 3.94 9.03 -1.87
N GLN A 29 4.43 10.16 -1.35
CA GLN A 29 3.69 10.97 -0.38
C GLN A 29 2.36 11.49 -0.96
N ARG A 30 2.33 11.86 -2.25
CA ARG A 30 1.08 12.25 -2.93
C ARG A 30 0.10 11.08 -3.05
N VAL A 31 0.58 9.87 -3.30
CA VAL A 31 -0.26 8.66 -3.32
C VAL A 31 -0.85 8.42 -1.94
N ALA A 32 -0.01 8.44 -0.89
CA ALA A 32 -0.45 8.26 0.49
C ALA A 32 -1.50 9.30 0.91
N ASP A 33 -1.31 10.57 0.56
CA ASP A 33 -2.25 11.66 0.83
C ASP A 33 -3.61 11.46 0.15
N VAL A 34 -3.62 11.10 -1.14
CA VAL A 34 -4.87 10.81 -1.86
C VAL A 34 -5.58 9.58 -1.27
N LEU A 35 -4.84 8.52 -0.95
CA LEU A 35 -5.40 7.31 -0.33
C LEU A 35 -5.97 7.60 1.05
N SER A 36 -5.23 8.32 1.91
CA SER A 36 -5.67 8.71 3.24
C SER A 36 -6.97 9.51 3.20
N ARG A 37 -7.05 10.52 2.32
CA ARG A 37 -8.29 11.31 2.14
C ARG A 37 -9.44 10.44 1.66
N TRP A 38 -9.20 9.56 0.69
CA TRP A 38 -10.24 8.67 0.19
C TRP A 38 -10.73 7.73 1.30
N LEU A 39 -9.81 7.10 2.04
CA LEU A 39 -10.14 6.18 3.12
C LEU A 39 -10.95 6.86 4.22
N THR A 40 -10.49 8.01 4.70
CA THR A 40 -11.14 8.75 5.80
C THR A 40 -12.48 9.36 5.41
N TYR A 41 -12.67 9.68 4.13
CA TYR A 41 -13.94 10.21 3.62
C TYR A 41 -14.97 9.11 3.36
N ASN A 42 -14.55 7.96 2.81
CA ASN A 42 -15.46 6.92 2.32
C ASN A 42 -15.68 5.78 3.31
N ILE A 43 -14.77 5.57 4.26
CA ILE A 43 -14.84 4.45 5.18
C ILE A 43 -14.92 4.99 6.62
N PRO A 44 -15.98 4.66 7.38
CA PRO A 44 -16.02 5.00 8.81
C PRO A 44 -14.97 4.15 9.53
N LEU A 45 -13.89 4.80 9.96
CA LEU A 45 -12.77 4.15 10.63
C LEU A 45 -12.98 3.99 12.14
N GLN A 46 -14.03 4.59 12.73
CA GLN A 46 -14.30 4.42 14.16
C GLN A 46 -14.53 2.93 14.49
N ASN A 47 -13.86 2.46 15.54
CA ASN A 47 -13.91 1.08 16.02
C ASN A 47 -13.45 0.00 15.02
N ARG A 48 -12.77 0.38 13.93
CA ARG A 48 -12.16 -0.57 12.99
C ARG A 48 -10.70 -0.78 13.30
N ARG A 49 -10.22 -2.00 13.10
CA ARG A 49 -8.79 -2.32 13.08
C ARG A 49 -8.28 -2.16 11.66
N VAL A 50 -7.40 -1.18 11.41
CA VAL A 50 -6.82 -0.97 10.07
C VAL A 50 -5.54 -1.78 9.97
N LEU A 51 -5.54 -2.82 9.14
CA LEU A 51 -4.40 -3.70 8.90
C LEU A 51 -3.82 -3.39 7.52
N ILE A 52 -2.54 -3.03 7.45
CA ILE A 52 -1.88 -2.62 6.22
C ILE A 52 -0.77 -3.62 5.91
N PHE A 53 -0.86 -4.32 4.79
CA PHE A 53 0.15 -5.28 4.37
C PHE A 53 1.03 -4.67 3.28
N ALA A 54 2.34 -4.66 3.49
CA ALA A 54 3.31 -4.07 2.57
C ALA A 54 4.25 -5.13 1.99
N GLY A 55 4.31 -5.20 0.67
CA GLY A 55 5.30 -6.01 -0.05
C GLY A 55 6.63 -5.27 -0.22
N PRO A 56 7.58 -5.86 -0.97
CA PRO A 56 8.93 -5.31 -1.10
C PRO A 56 9.06 -4.21 -2.17
N GLY A 57 8.05 -4.06 -3.04
CA GLY A 57 8.10 -3.14 -4.18
C GLY A 57 7.49 -1.75 -3.91
N ASN A 58 7.28 -0.98 -4.96
CA ASN A 58 6.72 0.38 -4.85
C ASN A 58 5.32 0.40 -4.24
N ASN A 59 4.46 -0.59 -4.53
CA ASN A 59 3.16 -0.72 -3.85
C ASN A 59 3.29 -0.84 -2.32
N GLY A 60 4.33 -1.53 -1.87
CA GLY A 60 4.65 -1.62 -0.45
C GLY A 60 5.19 -0.32 0.12
N LYS A 61 5.98 0.44 -0.65
CA LYS A 61 6.41 1.79 -0.24
C LYS A 61 5.20 2.73 -0.09
N ASP A 62 4.22 2.65 -0.98
CA ASP A 62 2.97 3.43 -0.90
C ASP A 62 2.18 3.06 0.36
N ALA A 63 2.05 1.77 0.67
CA ALA A 63 1.40 1.29 1.88
C ALA A 63 2.11 1.72 3.17
N VAL A 64 3.45 1.70 3.18
CA VAL A 64 4.26 2.21 4.29
C VAL A 64 4.02 3.72 4.47
N ALA A 65 4.06 4.51 3.40
CA ALA A 65 3.80 5.95 3.47
C ALA A 65 2.38 6.26 3.95
N LEU A 66 1.38 5.51 3.50
CA LEU A 66 0.01 5.60 4.00
C LEU A 66 -0.05 5.31 5.50
N SER A 67 0.60 4.25 5.98
CA SER A 67 0.61 3.92 7.41
C SER A 67 1.21 5.03 8.27
N SER A 68 2.31 5.64 7.83
CA SER A 68 2.92 6.80 8.49
C SER A 68 1.96 7.99 8.53
N LEU A 69 1.31 8.32 7.41
CA LEU A 69 0.38 9.44 7.34
C LEU A 69 -0.86 9.24 8.22
N LEU A 70 -1.42 8.01 8.26
CA LEU A 70 -2.54 7.70 9.15
C LEU A 70 -2.15 7.83 10.62
N ALA A 71 -0.95 7.39 10.98
CA ALA A 71 -0.41 7.55 12.34
C ALA A 71 -0.26 9.03 12.73
N GLU A 72 0.23 9.89 11.83
CA GLU A 72 0.29 11.34 12.03
C GLU A 72 -1.10 11.97 12.24
N GLN A 73 -2.11 11.44 11.56
CA GLN A 73 -3.52 11.82 11.72
C GLN A 73 -4.19 11.19 12.96
N LYS A 74 -3.43 10.48 13.81
CA LYS A 74 -3.91 9.76 15.00
C LYS A 74 -4.95 8.67 14.70
N ILE A 75 -4.92 8.14 13.48
CA ILE A 75 -5.71 6.97 13.08
C ILE A 75 -4.89 5.72 13.41
N SER A 76 -5.45 4.83 14.23
CA SER A 76 -4.78 3.59 14.62
C SER A 76 -4.75 2.62 13.45
N CYS A 77 -3.54 2.20 13.05
CA CYS A 77 -3.31 1.16 12.05
C CYS A 77 -2.10 0.29 12.41
N GLU A 78 -2.13 -0.95 11.96
CA GLU A 78 -1.08 -1.95 12.15
C GLU A 78 -0.41 -2.25 10.79
N LEU A 79 0.90 -2.01 10.68
CA LEU A 79 1.67 -2.26 9.46
C LEU A 79 2.37 -3.62 9.52
N PHE A 80 2.16 -4.43 8.50
CA PHE A 80 2.72 -5.77 8.33
C PHE A 80 3.59 -5.82 7.08
N ARG A 81 4.91 -5.89 7.25
CA ARG A 81 5.85 -6.01 6.13
C ARG A 81 6.08 -7.49 5.84
N ILE A 82 5.56 -7.99 4.71
CA ILE A 82 5.56 -9.43 4.41
C ILE A 82 6.98 -9.99 4.32
N ASN A 83 7.96 -9.19 3.88
CA ASN A 83 9.36 -9.58 3.81
C ASN A 83 10.03 -9.75 5.19
N GLN A 84 9.36 -9.36 6.28
CA GLN A 84 9.82 -9.51 7.66
C GLN A 84 9.05 -10.59 8.42
N MET A 85 8.09 -11.25 7.77
CA MET A 85 7.34 -12.36 8.38
C MET A 85 8.13 -13.65 8.25
N GLU A 86 8.11 -14.44 9.31
CA GLU A 86 8.66 -15.80 9.33
C GLU A 86 7.57 -16.82 9.00
N SER A 87 6.32 -16.53 9.36
CA SER A 87 5.19 -17.45 9.22
C SER A 87 3.85 -16.73 9.06
N ILE A 88 2.85 -17.45 8.55
CA ILE A 88 1.46 -16.95 8.47
C ILE A 88 0.86 -16.67 9.86
N SER A 89 1.43 -17.29 10.91
CA SER A 89 1.05 -17.03 12.29
C SER A 89 1.34 -15.59 12.75
N ASP A 90 2.17 -14.86 12.00
CA ASP A 90 2.49 -13.46 12.28
C ASP A 90 1.37 -12.53 11.81
N ILE A 91 0.44 -13.03 11.00
CA ILE A 91 -0.77 -12.30 10.60
C ILE A 91 -1.77 -12.33 11.77
N PRO A 92 -2.28 -11.17 12.22
CA PRO A 92 -3.26 -11.13 13.29
C PRO A 92 -4.57 -11.75 12.82
N GLN A 93 -5.43 -12.14 13.77
CA GLN A 93 -6.79 -12.54 13.43
C GLN A 93 -7.49 -11.39 12.69
N ILE A 94 -8.02 -11.70 11.50
CA ILE A 94 -8.82 -10.81 10.68
C ILE A 94 -10.28 -11.17 10.90
N ASP A 95 -11.04 -10.25 11.51
CA ASP A 95 -12.47 -10.37 11.77
C ASP A 95 -13.27 -9.35 10.93
N GLN A 96 -14.59 -9.30 11.13
CA GLN A 96 -15.48 -8.42 10.38
C GLN A 96 -15.25 -6.91 10.66
N ASN A 97 -14.55 -6.57 11.74
CA ASN A 97 -14.24 -5.19 12.11
C ASN A 97 -12.90 -4.73 11.53
N CYS A 98 -12.16 -5.61 10.84
CA CYS A 98 -10.91 -5.27 10.20
C CYS A 98 -11.14 -4.59 8.85
N LEU A 99 -10.39 -3.51 8.60
CA LEU A 99 -10.17 -2.95 7.27
C LEU A 99 -8.78 -3.37 6.82
N VAL A 100 -8.71 -4.18 5.76
CA VAL A 100 -7.43 -4.64 5.19
C VAL A 100 -7.06 -3.76 4.01
N ILE A 101 -5.82 -3.27 4.01
CA ILE A 101 -5.21 -2.53 2.91
C ILE A 101 -4.10 -3.39 2.30
N ASP A 102 -4.29 -3.80 1.05
CA ASP A 102 -3.34 -4.60 0.28
C ASP A 102 -2.33 -3.70 -0.46
N GLY A 103 -1.14 -3.60 0.13
CA GLY A 103 0.06 -3.00 -0.44
C GLY A 103 1.10 -4.03 -0.88
N ILE A 104 0.72 -5.28 -1.15
CA ILE A 104 1.68 -6.36 -1.38
C ILE A 104 2.30 -6.26 -2.78
N PHE A 105 1.51 -6.42 -3.83
CA PHE A 105 1.99 -6.38 -5.21
C PHE A 105 1.18 -5.39 -6.06
N GLY A 106 1.90 -4.61 -6.88
CA GLY A 106 1.31 -3.69 -7.84
C GLY A 106 1.32 -4.24 -9.27
N THR A 107 1.05 -3.35 -10.22
CA THR A 107 0.93 -3.67 -11.66
C THR A 107 2.22 -4.19 -12.31
N GLY A 108 3.37 -4.05 -11.65
CA GLY A 108 4.67 -4.56 -12.12
C GLY A 108 4.92 -6.04 -11.83
N LEU A 109 4.02 -6.75 -11.16
CA LEU A 109 4.18 -8.19 -10.89
C LEU A 109 4.19 -8.97 -12.21
N ASN A 110 5.27 -9.72 -12.46
CA ASN A 110 5.51 -10.43 -13.73
C ASN A 110 5.63 -11.96 -13.56
N ARG A 111 5.41 -12.46 -12.34
CA ARG A 111 5.41 -13.88 -11.99
C ARG A 111 4.44 -14.12 -10.84
N SER A 112 3.99 -15.36 -10.68
CA SER A 112 3.15 -15.74 -9.54
C SER A 112 3.88 -15.48 -8.21
N PRO A 113 3.17 -15.02 -7.17
CA PRO A 113 3.71 -15.00 -5.82
C PRO A 113 4.15 -16.39 -5.38
N GLU A 114 5.21 -16.47 -4.59
CA GLU A 114 5.77 -17.70 -4.03
C GLU A 114 6.09 -17.53 -2.54
N GLY A 115 6.30 -18.64 -1.83
CA GLY A 115 6.71 -18.63 -0.43
C GLY A 115 5.69 -17.94 0.48
N ILE A 116 6.17 -17.12 1.42
CA ILE A 116 5.30 -16.41 2.38
C ILE A 116 4.27 -15.50 1.71
N TYR A 117 4.64 -14.85 0.59
CA TYR A 117 3.72 -13.99 -0.16
C TYR A 117 2.52 -14.76 -0.71
N ALA A 118 2.73 -15.97 -1.24
CA ALA A 118 1.66 -16.82 -1.75
C ALA A 118 0.77 -17.40 -0.65
N ARG A 119 1.25 -17.45 0.60
CA ARG A 119 0.46 -17.91 1.75
C ARG A 119 -0.40 -16.79 2.34
N VAL A 120 0.04 -15.53 2.20
CA VAL A 120 -0.66 -14.33 2.68
C VAL A 120 -1.85 -13.98 1.78
N ILE A 121 -1.72 -14.19 0.47
CA ILE A 121 -2.74 -13.93 -0.56
C ILE A 121 -3.70 -15.11 -0.65
#